data_AF-A0A956V1Q5-F1
#
_entry.id   AF-A0A956V1Q5-F1
#
_cell.length_a   1.000
_cell.length_b   1.000
_cell.length_c   1.000
_cell.angle_alpha   90.00
_cell.angle_beta   90.00
_cell.angle_gamma   90.00
#
_symmetry.space_group_name_H-M   'P 1'
#
loop_
_entity.id
_entity.type
_entity.pdbx_description
1 polymer ?
#
loop_
_entity_poly.entity_id
_entity_poly.type
_entity_poly.pdbx_seq_one_letter_code
_entity_poly.pdbx_strand_id
1 'polypeptide(L)'
;MEERLSIAEAAERLGVSLDTVRRRRVKGELASEKEKTPQGFRWVILLPKEEPDEQEEAPEPEPTPAQAIELELLRERIDELKEERDAWREQARRSGEAERELRILLQQAQSLALPEKTGSQDAPGATIGPSPISGVMQEEHEARGRLARFLRWIKGE
;
A
#
# COMPACT_ATOMS: atom_id res chain seq x y z
N MET A 1 -35.15 -11.06 -13.12
CA MET A 1 -34.84 -12.52 -13.09
C MET A 1 -33.48 -12.68 -12.42
N GLU A 2 -33.23 -13.71 -11.64
CA GLU A 2 -31.91 -13.94 -11.04
C GLU A 2 -31.01 -14.70 -12.03
N GLU A 3 -29.80 -14.18 -12.24
CA GLU A 3 -28.80 -14.77 -13.11
C GLU A 3 -27.76 -15.54 -12.29
N ARG A 4 -27.43 -16.73 -12.79
CA ARG A 4 -26.49 -17.67 -12.19
C ARG A 4 -25.12 -17.46 -12.83
N LEU A 5 -24.25 -16.72 -12.13
CA LEU A 5 -22.92 -16.37 -12.63
C LEU A 5 -21.83 -17.16 -11.91
N SER A 6 -20.75 -17.47 -12.61
CA SER A 6 -19.53 -17.94 -11.96
C SER A 6 -18.92 -16.85 -11.07
N ILE A 7 -18.00 -17.22 -10.19
CA ILE A 7 -17.28 -16.25 -9.35
C ILE A 7 -16.56 -15.19 -10.20
N ALA A 8 -16.08 -15.55 -11.39
CA ALA A 8 -15.38 -14.63 -12.28
C ALA A 8 -16.32 -13.61 -12.90
N GLU A 9 -17.40 -14.07 -13.53
CA GLU A 9 -18.43 -13.20 -14.11
C GLU A 9 -19.08 -12.31 -13.04
N ALA A 10 -19.29 -12.83 -11.83
CA ALA A 10 -19.80 -12.04 -10.71
C ALA A 10 -18.79 -10.96 -10.26
N ALA A 11 -17.49 -11.22 -10.34
CA ALA A 11 -16.46 -10.24 -9.96
C ALA A 11 -16.40 -9.08 -10.96
N GLU A 12 -16.44 -9.41 -12.26
CA GLU A 12 -16.50 -8.44 -13.35
C GLU A 12 -17.75 -7.57 -13.21
N ARG A 13 -18.92 -8.20 -13.05
CA ARG A 13 -20.20 -7.49 -12.94
C ARG A 13 -20.31 -6.60 -11.71
N LEU A 14 -19.71 -7.01 -10.59
CA LEU A 14 -19.71 -6.21 -9.36
C LEU A 14 -18.57 -5.19 -9.31
N GLY A 15 -17.65 -5.18 -10.28
CA GLY A 15 -16.46 -4.31 -10.29
C GLY A 15 -15.51 -4.57 -9.11
N VAL A 16 -15.48 -5.79 -8.57
CA VAL A 16 -14.64 -6.16 -7.43
C VAL A 16 -13.68 -7.30 -7.76
N SER A 17 -12.66 -7.51 -6.94
CA SER A 17 -11.74 -8.63 -7.13
C SER A 17 -12.41 -9.99 -6.87
N LEU A 18 -11.92 -11.04 -7.53
CA LEU A 18 -12.32 -12.44 -7.28
C LEU A 18 -12.25 -12.81 -5.79
N ASP A 19 -11.22 -12.33 -5.10
CA ASP A 19 -11.02 -12.58 -3.67
C ASP A 19 -12.12 -11.91 -2.83
N THR A 20 -12.54 -10.71 -3.21
CA THR A 20 -13.65 -10.00 -2.58
C THR A 20 -14.96 -10.77 -2.77
N VAL A 21 -15.24 -11.29 -3.96
CA VAL A 21 -16.43 -12.14 -4.21
C VAL A 21 -16.39 -13.41 -3.35
N ARG A 22 -15.25 -14.11 -3.31
CA ARG A 22 -15.08 -15.32 -2.46
C ARG A 22 -15.30 -15.01 -0.98
N ARG A 23 -14.75 -13.90 -0.49
CA ARG A 23 -14.91 -13.45 0.90
C ARG A 23 -16.37 -13.13 1.23
N ARG A 24 -17.03 -12.35 0.38
CA ARG A 24 -18.45 -11.96 0.56
C ARG A 24 -19.38 -13.17 0.50
N ARG A 25 -19.10 -14.14 -0.38
CA ARG A 25 -19.81 -15.43 -0.43
C ARG A 25 -19.70 -16.19 0.88
N VAL A 26 -18.48 -16.38 1.42
CA VAL A 26 -18.27 -17.10 2.69
C VAL A 26 -18.93 -16.37 3.86
N LYS A 27 -18.96 -15.04 3.81
CA LYS A 27 -19.63 -14.21 4.81
C LYS A 27 -21.17 -14.22 4.68
N GLY A 28 -21.72 -14.74 3.59
CA GLY A 28 -23.16 -14.76 3.31
C GLY A 28 -23.73 -13.43 2.82
N GLU A 29 -22.88 -12.48 2.42
CA GLU A 29 -23.30 -11.18 1.85
C GLU A 29 -23.67 -11.29 0.37
N LEU A 30 -23.23 -12.35 -0.31
CA LEU A 30 -23.60 -12.67 -1.69
C LEU A 30 -24.34 -13.99 -1.72
N ALA A 31 -25.55 -13.98 -2.30
CA ALA A 31 -26.33 -15.19 -2.54
C ALA A 31 -25.54 -16.12 -3.46
N SER A 32 -25.38 -17.38 -3.04
CA SER A 32 -24.62 -18.36 -3.81
C SER A 32 -25.18 -19.76 -3.68
N GLU A 33 -25.06 -20.52 -4.75
CA GLU A 33 -25.50 -21.90 -4.85
C GLU A 33 -24.30 -22.80 -5.19
N LYS A 34 -24.26 -23.98 -4.57
CA LYS A 34 -23.24 -24.99 -4.84
C LYS A 34 -23.77 -25.96 -5.89
N GLU A 35 -23.27 -25.84 -7.11
CA GLU A 35 -23.68 -26.66 -8.24
C GLU A 35 -22.80 -27.91 -8.38
N LYS A 36 -23.43 -29.05 -8.68
CA LYS A 36 -22.75 -30.30 -9.01
C LYS A 36 -22.39 -30.31 -10.49
N THR A 37 -21.12 -30.53 -10.78
CA THR A 37 -20.59 -30.68 -12.14
C THR A 37 -20.01 -32.09 -12.30
N PRO A 38 -19.92 -32.65 -13.52
CA PRO A 38 -19.32 -33.96 -13.74
C PRO A 38 -17.88 -34.10 -13.21
N GLN A 39 -17.17 -32.97 -13.07
CA GLN A 39 -15.78 -32.89 -12.58
C GLN A 39 -15.68 -32.48 -11.09
N GLY A 40 -16.80 -32.33 -10.37
CA GLY A 40 -16.81 -31.94 -8.96
C GLY A 40 -17.90 -30.92 -8.62
N PHE A 41 -17.55 -29.88 -7.86
CA PHE A 41 -18.51 -28.84 -7.46
C PHE A 41 -18.01 -27.45 -7.86
N ARG A 42 -18.92 -26.60 -8.31
CA ARG A 42 -18.67 -25.19 -8.61
C ARG A 42 -19.60 -24.31 -7.76
N TRP A 43 -19.11 -23.15 -7.37
CA TRP A 43 -19.93 -22.12 -6.72
C TRP A 43 -20.43 -21.15 -7.77
N VAL A 44 -21.73 -20.90 -7.74
CA VAL A 44 -22.45 -19.96 -8.60
C VAL A 44 -22.99 -18.86 -7.71
N ILE A 45 -22.84 -17.61 -8.13
CA ILE A 45 -23.38 -16.43 -7.45
C ILE A 45 -24.70 -16.06 -8.14
N LEU A 46 -25.73 -15.82 -7.34
CA LEU A 46 -27.04 -15.36 -7.80
C LEU A 46 -27.05 -13.84 -7.72
N LEU A 47 -27.07 -13.18 -8.88
CA LEU A 47 -27.21 -11.73 -8.97
C LEU A 47 -28.51 -11.38 -9.70
N PRO A 48 -29.17 -10.26 -9.36
CA PRO A 48 -30.24 -9.75 -10.19
C PRO A 48 -29.71 -9.51 -11.60
N LYS A 49 -30.40 -10.04 -12.60
CA LYS A 49 -30.17 -9.70 -14.00
C LYS A 49 -30.53 -8.22 -14.17
N GLU A 50 -29.56 -7.32 -14.06
CA GLU A 50 -29.53 -6.15 -14.92
C GLU A 50 -29.58 -6.71 -16.34
N GLU A 51 -30.66 -6.40 -17.05
CA GLU A 51 -30.66 -6.55 -18.50
C GLU A 51 -29.33 -5.95 -18.97
N PRO A 52 -28.58 -6.64 -19.86
CA PRO A 52 -27.54 -5.91 -20.55
C PRO A 52 -28.27 -4.71 -21.11
N ASP A 53 -27.87 -3.51 -20.68
CA ASP A 53 -28.18 -2.34 -21.47
C ASP A 53 -27.55 -2.70 -22.82
N GLU A 54 -28.38 -3.22 -23.73
CA GLU A 54 -28.27 -3.01 -25.16
C GLU A 54 -28.49 -1.50 -25.40
N GLN A 55 -27.78 -0.67 -24.65
CA GLN A 55 -27.20 0.53 -25.19
C GLN A 55 -26.26 -0.03 -26.27
N GLU A 56 -26.84 -0.24 -27.47
CA GLU A 56 -26.18 0.21 -28.69
C GLU A 56 -25.34 1.41 -28.29
N GLU A 57 -24.04 1.40 -28.58
CA GLU A 57 -23.16 2.56 -28.44
C GLU A 57 -23.86 3.73 -29.13
N ALA A 58 -24.74 4.41 -28.40
CA ALA A 58 -25.25 5.69 -28.75
C ALA A 58 -23.97 6.52 -28.84
N PRO A 59 -23.73 7.22 -29.96
CA PRO A 59 -22.53 8.02 -30.09
C PRO A 59 -22.44 8.86 -28.82
N GLU A 60 -21.34 8.69 -28.06
CA GLU A 60 -21.13 9.43 -26.82
C GLU A 60 -21.52 10.88 -27.12
N PRO A 61 -22.47 11.45 -26.37
CA PRO A 61 -22.94 12.79 -26.68
C PRO A 61 -21.72 13.70 -26.68
N GLU A 62 -21.49 14.40 -27.79
CA GLU A 62 -20.37 15.33 -27.90
C GLU A 62 -20.36 16.22 -26.66
N PRO A 63 -19.21 16.37 -25.99
CA PRO A 63 -19.15 17.10 -24.74
C PRO A 63 -19.73 18.48 -24.97
N THR A 64 -20.68 18.86 -24.12
CA THR A 64 -21.21 20.22 -24.17
C THR A 64 -20.05 21.22 -24.02
N PRO A 65 -20.14 22.44 -24.57
CA PRO A 65 -19.06 23.42 -24.44
C PRO A 65 -18.61 23.65 -22.98
N ALA A 66 -19.53 23.55 -22.02
CA ALA A 66 -19.23 23.61 -20.60
C ALA A 66 -18.36 22.43 -20.12
N GLN A 67 -18.68 21.20 -20.53
CA GLN A 67 -17.89 20.00 -20.23
C GLN A 67 -16.52 20.04 -20.90
N ALA A 68 -16.42 20.58 -22.12
CA ALA A 68 -15.13 20.74 -22.80
C ALA A 68 -14.19 21.68 -22.03
N ILE A 69 -14.72 22.80 -21.53
CA ILE A 69 -13.96 23.75 -20.68
C ILE A 69 -13.55 23.09 -19.37
N GLU A 70 -14.45 22.34 -18.73
CA GLU A 70 -14.14 21.61 -17.49
C GLU A 70 -13.04 20.57 -17.70
N LEU A 71 -13.07 19.82 -18.81
CA LEU A 71 -12.03 18.86 -19.17
C LEU A 71 -10.68 19.54 -19.41
N GLU A 72 -10.67 20.73 -20.00
CA GLU A 72 -9.44 21.51 -20.20
C GLU A 72 -8.85 21.95 -18.86
N LEU A 73 -9.65 22.53 -17.97
CA LEU A 73 -9.22 22.90 -16.62
C LEU A 73 -8.73 21.70 -15.80
N LEU A 74 -9.40 20.55 -15.91
CA LEU A 74 -8.96 19.33 -15.26
C LEU A 74 -7.62 18.83 -15.81
N ARG A 75 -7.38 18.94 -17.11
CA ARG A 75 -6.10 18.59 -17.73
C ARG A 75 -4.98 19.50 -17.26
N GLU A 76 -5.20 20.81 -17.25
CA GLU A 76 -4.25 21.79 -16.71
C GLU A 76 -3.92 21.45 -15.25
N ARG A 77 -4.94 21.18 -14.43
CA ARG A 77 -4.71 20.82 -13.02
C ARG A 77 -3.94 19.50 -12.86
N ILE A 78 -4.20 18.52 -13.71
CA ILE A 78 -3.46 17.25 -13.72
C ILE A 78 -1.98 17.50 -14.05
N ASP A 79 -1.71 18.40 -15.00
CA ASP A 79 -0.34 18.69 -15.40
C ASP A 79 0.43 19.46 -14.31
N GLU A 80 -0.20 20.46 -13.66
CA GLU A 80 0.36 21.10 -12.45
C GLU A 80 0.71 20.07 -11.36
N LEU A 81 -0.21 19.14 -11.07
CA LEU A 81 0.01 18.12 -10.04
C LEU A 81 1.14 17.15 -10.41
N LYS A 82 1.32 16.84 -11.70
CA LYS A 82 2.44 16.02 -12.16
C LYS A 82 3.77 16.76 -11.98
N GLU A 83 3.82 18.05 -12.32
CA GLU A 83 4.99 18.89 -12.15
C GLU A 83 5.39 18.99 -10.67
N GLU A 84 4.43 19.27 -9.78
CA GLU A 84 4.67 19.29 -8.33
C GLU A 84 5.21 17.95 -7.84
N ARG A 85 4.59 16.84 -8.24
CA ARG A 85 5.02 15.48 -7.87
C ARG A 85 6.46 15.23 -8.33
N ASP A 86 6.80 15.61 -9.55
CA ASP A 86 8.13 15.35 -10.10
C ASP A 86 9.20 16.24 -9.45
N ALA A 87 8.86 17.49 -9.12
CA ALA A 87 9.70 18.35 -8.28
C ALA A 87 9.97 17.75 -6.90
N TRP A 88 8.93 17.22 -6.23
CA TRP A 88 9.06 16.54 -4.94
C TRP A 88 9.94 15.30 -5.02
N ARG A 89 9.78 14.49 -6.07
CA ARG A 89 10.63 13.29 -6.29
C ARG A 89 12.09 13.67 -6.46
N GLU A 90 12.37 14.71 -7.24
CA GLU A 90 13.73 15.18 -7.46
C GLU A 90 14.34 15.77 -6.18
N GLN A 91 13.56 16.51 -5.38
CA GLN A 91 14.00 17.00 -4.08
C GLN A 91 14.33 15.83 -3.12
N ALA A 92 13.47 14.81 -3.05
CA ALA A 92 13.71 13.62 -2.23
C ALA A 92 14.96 12.84 -2.69
N ARG A 93 15.22 12.80 -4.00
CA ARG A 93 16.44 12.20 -4.56
C ARG A 93 17.68 12.96 -4.09
N ARG A 94 17.68 14.30 -4.22
CA ARG A 94 18.78 15.18 -3.80
C ARG A 94 19.04 15.09 -2.30
N SER A 95 18.00 15.11 -1.48
CA SER A 95 18.16 14.96 -0.03
C SER A 95 18.71 13.59 0.33
N GLY A 96 18.22 12.52 -0.31
CA GLY A 96 18.74 11.16 -0.11
C GLY A 96 20.20 11.00 -0.55
N GLU A 97 20.64 11.71 -1.59
CA GLU A 97 22.06 11.76 -2.00
C GLU A 97 22.92 12.47 -0.96
N ALA A 98 22.52 13.67 -0.54
CA ALA A 98 23.22 14.43 0.49
C ALA A 98 23.33 13.67 1.83
N GLU A 99 22.26 12.97 2.24
CA GLU A 99 22.28 12.13 3.43
C GLU A 99 23.25 10.96 3.32
N ARG A 100 23.36 10.33 2.12
CA ARG A 100 24.33 9.26 1.88
C ARG A 100 25.76 9.78 1.94
N GLU A 101 26.04 10.90 1.30
CA GLU A 101 27.37 11.53 1.34
C GLU A 101 27.76 11.90 2.76
N LEU A 102 26.84 12.54 3.50
CA LEU A 102 27.05 12.88 4.91
C LEU A 102 27.34 11.64 5.75
N ARG A 103 26.60 10.55 5.55
CA ARG A 103 26.82 9.29 6.26
C ARG A 103 28.22 8.71 5.97
N ILE A 104 28.66 8.75 4.72
CA ILE A 104 30.01 8.30 4.33
C ILE A 104 31.09 9.16 5.01
N LEU A 105 30.95 10.49 4.97
CA LEU A 105 31.90 11.41 5.61
C LEU A 105 31.97 11.20 7.12
N LEU A 106 30.81 11.02 7.79
CA LEU A 106 30.75 10.71 9.21
C LEU A 106 31.42 9.38 9.55
N GLN A 107 31.19 8.35 8.73
CA GLN A 107 31.83 7.03 8.91
C GLN A 107 33.36 7.13 8.76
N GLN A 108 33.85 7.87 7.76
CA GLN A 108 35.27 8.11 7.56
C GLN A 108 35.88 8.86 8.76
N ALA A 109 35.25 9.94 9.23
CA ALA A 109 35.71 10.69 10.38
C ALA A 109 35.77 9.84 11.66
N GLN A 110 34.76 8.99 11.90
CA GLN A 110 34.76 8.06 13.03
C GLN A 110 35.87 7.02 12.93
N SER A 111 36.13 6.47 11.73
CA SER A 111 37.20 5.50 11.53
C SER A 111 38.59 6.08 11.79
N LEU A 112 38.79 7.36 11.47
CA LEU A 112 40.04 8.09 11.76
C LEU A 112 40.17 8.46 13.24
N ALA A 113 39.05 8.67 13.94
CA ALA A 113 39.02 9.06 15.34
C ALA A 113 39.11 7.88 16.33
N LEU A 114 38.95 6.65 15.86
CA LEU A 114 39.14 5.43 16.66
C LEU A 114 40.60 4.94 16.51
N PRO A 115 41.49 5.19 17.49
CA PRO A 115 42.77 4.50 17.50
C PRO A 115 42.53 3.01 17.70
N GLU A 116 43.34 2.18 17.03
CA GLU A 116 43.43 0.75 17.27
C GLU A 116 43.49 0.51 18.79
N LYS A 117 42.60 -0.34 19.31
CA LYS A 117 42.89 -1.04 20.56
C LYS A 117 44.08 -1.98 20.29
N THR A 118 45.28 -1.41 20.16
CA THR A 118 46.53 -2.15 20.24
C THR A 118 46.52 -2.85 21.58
N GLY A 119 46.68 -4.17 21.52
CA GLY A 119 46.50 -5.07 22.64
C GLY A 119 47.31 -4.69 23.87
N SER A 120 46.73 -4.98 25.02
CA SER A 120 47.48 -5.43 26.18
C SER A 120 46.67 -6.57 26.82
N GLN A 121 46.83 -7.76 26.25
CA GLN A 121 46.87 -8.96 27.07
C GLN A 121 48.33 -9.09 27.51
N ASP A 122 48.60 -8.82 28.79
CA ASP A 122 49.57 -9.55 29.60
C ASP A 122 49.38 -9.19 31.08
N ALA A 123 48.63 -10.05 31.78
CA ALA A 123 48.98 -10.67 33.07
C ALA A 123 47.71 -11.02 33.89
N PRO A 124 47.64 -12.23 34.48
CA PRO A 124 46.48 -12.73 35.22
C PRO A 124 46.52 -12.25 36.68
N GLY A 125 45.38 -11.74 37.18
CA GLY A 125 45.31 -11.36 38.59
C GLY A 125 43.94 -10.87 39.02
N ALA A 126 43.24 -11.75 39.75
CA ALA A 126 42.27 -11.43 40.80
C ALA A 126 40.98 -10.68 40.41
N THR A 127 39.91 -11.48 40.31
CA THR A 127 38.63 -11.32 41.03
C THR A 127 38.17 -9.89 41.38
N ILE A 128 37.00 -9.50 40.86
CA ILE A 128 35.76 -9.16 41.61
C ILE A 128 34.68 -8.88 40.55
N GLY A 129 33.63 -9.69 40.52
CA GLY A 129 32.32 -9.26 39.99
C GLY A 129 31.44 -8.72 41.14
N PRO A 130 30.17 -8.32 40.92
CA PRO A 130 29.42 -8.33 39.67
C PRO A 130 28.70 -6.99 39.37
N SER A 131 28.45 -6.72 38.09
CA SER A 131 27.10 -6.46 37.54
C SER A 131 27.17 -5.60 36.27
N PRO A 132 26.53 -6.04 35.17
CA PRO A 132 26.30 -5.22 34.01
C PRO A 132 25.09 -4.33 34.26
N ILE A 133 25.21 -3.02 34.04
CA ILE A 133 24.02 -2.19 33.77
C ILE A 133 23.56 -2.61 32.37
N SER A 134 22.66 -3.59 32.37
CA SER A 134 21.82 -3.93 31.23
C SER A 134 20.91 -2.74 30.98
N GLY A 135 21.21 -1.98 29.93
CA GLY A 135 20.45 -0.81 29.48
C GLY A 135 20.35 -0.78 27.97
N VAL A 136 20.14 -1.95 27.36
CA VAL A 136 19.68 -2.10 25.98
C VAL A 136 18.23 -2.56 26.07
N MET A 137 17.35 -1.94 25.26
CA MET A 137 15.90 -2.18 25.11
C MET A 137 14.98 -1.22 25.87
N GLN A 138 14.56 -0.12 25.21
CA GLN A 138 13.20 0.02 24.67
C GLN A 138 12.89 1.49 24.31
N GLU A 139 13.16 1.87 23.07
CA GLU A 139 12.43 2.95 22.38
C GLU A 139 12.01 2.46 20.99
N GLU A 140 11.26 1.36 20.93
CA GLU A 140 10.59 0.88 19.70
C GLU A 140 9.07 1.12 19.70
N HIS A 141 8.55 1.98 20.58
CA HIS A 141 7.09 2.15 20.72
C HIS A 141 6.49 3.41 20.09
N GLU A 142 7.22 4.21 19.31
CA GLU A 142 6.63 5.40 18.66
C GLU A 142 6.20 5.21 17.19
N ALA A 143 6.59 4.12 16.52
CA ALA A 143 6.21 3.90 15.12
C ALA A 143 4.74 3.42 14.96
N ARG A 144 4.19 2.73 15.98
CA ARG A 144 2.82 2.19 15.93
C ARG A 144 1.73 3.26 16.14
N GLY A 145 2.05 4.35 16.85
CA GLY A 145 1.10 5.44 17.10
C GLY A 145 0.86 6.36 15.89
N ARG A 146 1.75 6.38 14.89
CA ARG A 146 1.61 7.21 13.69
C ARG A 146 0.76 6.52 12.62
N LEU A 147 0.93 5.22 12.41
CA LEU A 147 0.08 4.42 11.51
C LEU A 147 -1.35 4.28 12.04
N ALA A 148 -1.54 4.16 13.37
CA ALA A 148 -2.88 4.14 13.97
C ALA A 148 -3.65 5.47 13.79
N ARG A 149 -2.94 6.61 13.78
CA ARG A 149 -3.54 7.92 13.52
C ARG A 149 -3.83 8.14 12.03
N PHE A 150 -2.97 7.65 11.14
CA PHE A 150 -3.20 7.73 9.69
C PHE A 150 -4.38 6.86 9.24
N LEU A 151 -4.52 5.65 9.78
CA LEU A 151 -5.67 4.78 9.51
C LEU A 151 -6.99 5.31 10.09
N ARG A 152 -6.93 6.14 11.15
CA ARG A 152 -8.10 6.84 11.70
C ARG A 152 -8.51 8.04 10.83
N TRP A 153 -7.59 8.69 10.12
CA TRP A 153 -7.91 9.78 9.19
C TRP A 153 -8.51 9.29 7.87
N ILE A 154 -8.10 8.11 7.38
CA ILE A 154 -8.68 7.48 6.18
C ILE A 154 -10.10 6.96 6.43
N LYS A 155 -10.43 6.64 7.68
CA LYS A 155 -11.73 6.10 8.06
C LYS A 155 -12.47 7.15 8.89
N GLY A 156 -12.93 8.20 8.21
CA GLY A 156 -13.68 9.28 8.82
C GLY A 156 -14.89 8.76 9.59
N GLU A 157 -14.92 9.13 10.88
CA GLU A 157 -16.10 9.29 11.74
C GLU A 157 -15.94 10.61 12.48
#